data_AF-A0AAN9UEW0-F1
#
_entry.id   AF-A0AAN9UEW0-F1
#
_cell.length_a   1.000
_cell.length_b   1.000
_cell.length_c   1.000
_cell.angle_alpha   90.00
_cell.angle_beta   90.00
_cell.angle_gamma   90.00
#
_symmetry.space_group_name_H-M   'P 1'
#
loop_
_entity.id
_entity.type
_entity.pdbx_description
1 polymer ?
#
loop_
_entity_poly.entity_id
_entity_poly.type
_entity_poly.pdbx_seq_one_letter_code
_entity_poly.pdbx_strand_id
1 'polypeptide(L)'
;MLARLEREQLLQDQTSEVKNLGLIMALYIQLASDMRGGSLLQGDEEETVKKSSPRFKFNPSDFDAHILAYANKFAIAFRGHKDIDDLVAELDTDAKLPASGLDPWGWDTAFQSYSKDNAVPPPMGRGKAAIGGDNLDITTWSSAERKEYVPPLLHLVSSTVTAGSASPFLGLFAKY
;
A
#
# COMPACT_ATOMS: atom_id res chain seq x y z
N MET A 1 6.38 -3.95 -7.55
CA MET A 1 6.54 -5.22 -6.82
C MET A 1 7.37 -6.23 -7.64
N LEU A 2 6.98 -6.57 -8.87
CA LEU A 2 7.72 -7.52 -9.74
C LEU A 2 9.19 -7.15 -10.01
N ALA A 3 9.49 -5.89 -10.31
CA ALA A 3 10.87 -5.41 -10.50
C ALA A 3 11.79 -5.64 -9.29
N ARG A 4 11.22 -5.68 -8.07
CA ARG A 4 11.97 -5.99 -6.85
C ARG A 4 12.24 -7.48 -6.74
N LEU A 5 11.23 -8.32 -6.99
CA LEU A 5 11.41 -9.77 -7.02
C LEU A 5 12.45 -10.21 -8.06
N GLU A 6 12.47 -9.53 -9.21
CA GLU A 6 13.51 -9.70 -10.23
C GLU A 6 14.91 -9.38 -9.66
N ARG A 7 15.06 -8.24 -8.99
CA ARG A 7 16.32 -7.82 -8.36
C ARG A 7 16.81 -8.81 -7.30
N GLU A 8 15.88 -9.38 -6.53
CA GLU A 8 16.15 -10.38 -5.50
C GLU A 8 16.32 -11.80 -6.07
N GLN A 9 16.28 -11.96 -7.40
CA GLN A 9 16.41 -13.23 -8.12
C GLN A 9 15.32 -14.27 -7.78
N LEU A 10 14.21 -13.84 -7.19
CA LEU A 10 13.10 -14.70 -6.76
C LEU A 10 12.18 -15.11 -7.91
N LEU A 11 12.41 -14.60 -9.12
CA LEU A 11 11.61 -14.92 -10.32
C LEU A 11 12.29 -15.93 -11.25
N GLN A 12 13.58 -16.23 -11.06
CA GLN A 12 14.37 -17.02 -12.01
C GLN A 12 14.11 -18.53 -11.89
N ASP A 13 13.84 -19.01 -10.67
CA ASP A 13 13.61 -20.43 -10.41
C ASP A 13 12.10 -20.71 -10.34
N GLN A 14 11.60 -21.65 -11.16
CA GLN A 14 10.20 -22.12 -11.09
C GLN A 14 9.87 -22.86 -9.77
N THR A 15 10.86 -23.08 -8.92
CA THR A 15 10.73 -23.52 -7.53
C THR A 15 10.55 -22.36 -6.53
N SER A 16 10.29 -21.13 -7.01
CA SER A 16 10.31 -19.93 -6.19
C SER A 16 9.49 -20.06 -4.91
N GLU A 17 10.02 -19.47 -3.85
CA GLU A 17 9.35 -19.29 -2.55
C GLU A 17 7.95 -18.68 -2.72
N VAL A 18 7.73 -17.94 -3.83
CA VAL A 18 6.49 -17.27 -4.20
C VAL A 18 5.59 -18.18 -5.03
N LYS A 19 5.07 -19.23 -4.40
CA LYS A 19 4.22 -20.28 -5.04
C LYS A 19 2.96 -19.78 -5.75
N ASN A 20 2.44 -18.62 -5.34
CA ASN A 20 1.17 -18.08 -5.82
C ASN A 20 1.32 -16.92 -6.81
N LEU A 21 2.53 -16.67 -7.32
CA LEU A 21 2.79 -15.48 -8.12
C LEU A 21 1.92 -15.39 -9.38
N GLY A 22 1.75 -16.49 -10.11
CA GLY A 22 0.89 -16.53 -11.31
C GLY A 22 -0.58 -16.19 -11.01
N LEU A 23 -1.10 -16.59 -9.84
CA LEU A 23 -2.45 -16.20 -9.42
C LEU A 23 -2.50 -14.70 -9.07
N ILE A 24 -1.51 -14.19 -8.33
CA ILE A 24 -1.45 -12.77 -7.96
C ILE A 24 -1.39 -11.88 -9.20
N MET A 25 -0.56 -12.24 -10.18
CA MET A 25 -0.46 -11.50 -11.44
C MET A 25 -1.79 -11.50 -12.21
N ALA A 26 -2.48 -12.64 -12.27
CA ALA A 26 -3.81 -12.73 -12.89
C ALA A 26 -4.85 -11.85 -12.17
N LEU A 27 -4.84 -11.81 -10.84
CA LEU A 27 -5.71 -10.93 -10.05
C LEU A 27 -5.44 -9.45 -10.33
N TYR A 28 -4.19 -9.05 -10.49
CA TYR A 28 -3.86 -7.66 -10.82
C TYR A 28 -4.29 -7.28 -12.25
N ILE A 29 -4.23 -8.21 -13.21
CA ILE A 29 -4.75 -7.98 -14.57
C ILE A 29 -6.27 -7.78 -14.53
N GLN A 30 -7.01 -8.63 -13.80
CA GLN A 30 -8.44 -8.44 -13.61
C GLN A 30 -8.74 -7.09 -12.94
N LEU A 31 -8.02 -6.77 -11.86
CA LEU A 31 -8.18 -5.50 -11.16
C LEU A 31 -7.92 -4.31 -12.10
N ALA A 32 -6.95 -4.42 -13.00
CA ALA A 32 -6.68 -3.37 -13.99
C ALA A 32 -7.88 -3.16 -14.92
N SER A 33 -8.49 -4.25 -15.40
CA SER A 33 -9.71 -4.19 -16.21
C SER A 33 -10.85 -3.49 -15.46
N ASP A 34 -11.08 -3.85 -14.19
CA ASP A 34 -12.11 -3.22 -13.35
C ASP A 34 -11.80 -1.73 -13.10
N MET A 35 -10.53 -1.38 -12.88
CA MET A 35 -10.07 -0.01 -12.64
C MET A 35 -10.15 0.87 -13.89
N ARG A 36 -10.05 0.30 -15.09
CA ARG A 36 -10.38 1.01 -16.35
C ARG A 36 -11.87 1.36 -16.41
N GLY A 37 -12.74 0.44 -15.96
CA GLY A 37 -14.17 0.70 -15.82
C GLY A 37 -14.49 1.87 -14.88
N GLY A 38 -13.62 2.13 -13.89
CA GLY A 38 -13.67 3.29 -13.00
C GLY A 38 -12.84 4.51 -13.43
N SER A 39 -12.32 4.54 -14.66
CA SER A 39 -11.44 5.58 -15.21
C SER A 39 -10.14 5.87 -14.41
N LEU A 40 -9.69 4.95 -13.56
CA LEU A 40 -8.46 5.11 -12.77
C LEU A 40 -7.18 4.80 -13.56
N LEU A 41 -7.29 4.01 -14.62
CA LEU A 41 -6.17 3.60 -15.49
C LEU A 41 -6.35 4.07 -16.94
N GLN A 42 -7.23 5.04 -17.18
CA GLN A 42 -7.62 5.50 -18.51
C GLN A 42 -6.84 6.74 -18.98
N GLY A 43 -5.67 6.97 -18.40
CA GLY A 43 -4.82 8.11 -18.69
C GLY A 43 -3.67 7.70 -19.60
N ASP A 44 -3.55 8.39 -20.75
CA ASP A 44 -2.45 8.21 -21.71
C ASP A 44 -1.23 9.08 -21.36
N GLU A 45 -1.27 9.78 -20.22
CA GLU A 45 -0.18 10.61 -19.76
C GLU A 45 0.94 9.73 -19.20
N GLU A 46 2.10 9.76 -19.87
CA GLU A 46 3.31 9.12 -19.39
C GLU A 46 3.78 9.77 -18.07
N GLU A 47 3.62 9.06 -16.97
CA GLU A 47 4.09 9.46 -15.66
C GLU A 47 5.56 9.05 -15.48
N THR A 48 6.37 9.95 -14.92
CA THR A 48 7.74 9.61 -14.49
C THR A 48 7.72 9.22 -13.02
N VAL A 49 8.14 7.97 -12.73
CA VAL A 49 8.17 7.41 -11.36
C VAL A 49 8.99 8.28 -10.39
N LYS A 50 9.97 9.03 -10.91
CA LYS A 50 10.63 10.16 -10.23
C LYS A 50 10.93 11.24 -11.26
N LYS A 51 10.72 12.53 -10.92
CA LYS A 51 11.21 13.68 -11.71
C LYS A 51 12.71 13.61 -12.04
N SER A 52 13.50 12.87 -11.22
CA SER A 52 14.94 12.69 -11.38
C SER A 52 15.38 11.39 -12.06
N SER A 53 14.45 10.49 -12.43
CA SER A 53 14.74 9.22 -13.09
C SER A 53 14.09 9.16 -14.48
N PRO A 54 14.71 9.76 -15.50
CA PRO A 54 14.16 9.82 -16.86
C PRO A 54 14.19 8.47 -17.61
N ARG A 55 14.61 7.37 -16.98
CA ARG A 55 14.89 6.09 -17.66
C ARG A 55 13.65 5.25 -17.95
N PHE A 56 12.58 5.42 -17.18
CA PHE A 56 11.34 4.68 -17.36
C PHE A 56 10.16 5.64 -17.22
N LYS A 57 9.29 5.59 -18.22
CA LYS A 57 8.02 6.30 -18.24
C LYS A 57 6.93 5.25 -18.10
N PHE A 58 6.06 5.47 -17.13
CA PHE A 58 4.96 4.58 -16.83
C PHE A 58 3.70 5.16 -17.45
N ASN A 59 2.98 4.35 -18.21
CA ASN A 59 1.67 4.70 -18.73
C ASN A 59 0.62 3.88 -17.95
N PRO A 60 -0.32 4.52 -17.24
CA PRO A 60 -1.39 3.81 -16.53
C PRO A 60 -2.19 2.85 -17.43
N SER A 61 -2.39 3.19 -18.71
CA SER A 61 -3.11 2.36 -19.67
C SER A 61 -2.42 1.01 -19.93
N ASP A 62 -1.09 0.97 -19.84
CA ASP A 62 -0.24 -0.20 -20.15
C ASP A 62 0.07 -1.05 -18.91
N PHE A 63 -0.61 -0.80 -17.78
CA PHE A 63 -0.30 -1.41 -16.50
C PHE A 63 -0.33 -2.95 -16.52
N ASP A 64 -1.38 -3.54 -17.07
CA ASP A 64 -1.54 -5.00 -17.20
C ASP A 64 -0.64 -5.60 -18.29
N ALA A 65 -0.37 -4.87 -19.37
CA ALA A 65 0.63 -5.24 -20.38
C ALA A 65 2.03 -5.38 -19.76
N HIS A 66 2.41 -4.51 -18.82
CA HIS A 66 3.65 -4.68 -18.06
C HIS A 66 3.66 -5.95 -17.18
N ILE A 67 2.52 -6.33 -16.61
CA ILE A 67 2.41 -7.58 -15.83
C ILE A 67 2.59 -8.79 -16.76
N LEU A 68 1.95 -8.77 -17.94
CA LEU A 68 2.09 -9.81 -18.94
C LEU A 68 3.53 -9.94 -19.45
N ALA A 69 4.20 -8.83 -19.76
CA ALA A 69 5.60 -8.82 -20.17
C ALA A 69 6.53 -9.44 -19.10
N TYR A 70 6.27 -9.19 -17.81
CA TYR A 70 6.98 -9.85 -16.72
C TYR A 70 6.69 -11.36 -16.67
N ALA A 71 5.44 -11.78 -16.87
CA ALA A 71 5.08 -13.20 -16.89
C ALA A 71 5.80 -13.93 -18.02
N ASN A 72 5.80 -13.36 -19.22
CA ASN A 72 6.47 -13.89 -20.40
C ASN A 72 7.99 -14.01 -20.20
N LYS A 73 8.62 -12.96 -19.65
CA LYS A 73 10.06 -12.91 -19.39
C LYS A 73 10.56 -14.04 -18.48
N PHE A 74 9.75 -14.45 -17.51
CA PHE A 74 10.10 -15.50 -16.53
C PHE A 74 9.33 -16.81 -16.74
N ALA A 75 8.61 -16.95 -17.87
CA ALA A 75 7.77 -18.11 -18.18
C ALA A 75 6.81 -18.50 -17.03
N ILE A 76 6.18 -17.50 -16.41
CA ILE A 76 5.23 -17.68 -15.32
C ILE A 76 3.84 -17.94 -15.93
N ALA A 77 3.28 -19.12 -15.63
CA ALA A 77 1.90 -19.43 -16.03
C ALA A 77 0.88 -18.80 -15.08
N PHE A 78 -0.13 -18.13 -15.63
CA PHE A 78 -1.29 -17.69 -14.87
C PHE A 78 -2.12 -18.89 -14.40
N ARG A 79 -2.69 -18.80 -13.20
CA ARG A 79 -3.49 -19.88 -12.59
C ARG A 79 -4.70 -19.31 -11.86
N GLY A 80 -5.82 -20.03 -11.90
CA GLY A 80 -6.94 -19.87 -10.97
C GLY A 80 -8.01 -18.84 -11.33
N HIS A 81 -7.78 -18.00 -12.35
CA HIS A 81 -8.79 -17.05 -12.84
C HIS A 81 -9.42 -17.56 -14.14
N LYS A 82 -10.76 -17.55 -14.23
CA LYS A 82 -11.51 -18.21 -15.32
C LYS A 82 -11.45 -17.45 -16.65
N ASP A 83 -11.39 -16.13 -16.58
CA ASP A 83 -11.50 -15.23 -17.74
C ASP A 83 -10.15 -14.59 -18.09
N ILE A 84 -9.04 -15.15 -17.57
CA ILE A 84 -7.70 -14.55 -17.76
C ILE A 84 -7.20 -14.68 -19.19
N ASP A 85 -7.56 -15.77 -19.88
CA ASP A 85 -7.10 -16.02 -21.24
C ASP A 85 -7.65 -14.96 -22.20
N ASP A 86 -8.91 -14.58 -22.03
CA ASP A 86 -9.56 -13.51 -22.80
C ASP A 86 -8.90 -12.16 -22.51
N LEU A 87 -8.69 -11.84 -21.22
CA LEU A 87 -8.04 -10.59 -20.82
C LEU A 87 -6.60 -10.48 -21.33
N VAL A 88 -5.85 -11.57 -21.34
CA VAL A 88 -4.45 -11.59 -21.79
C VAL A 88 -4.35 -11.50 -23.31
N ALA A 89 -5.31 -12.07 -24.05
CA ALA A 89 -5.33 -12.03 -25.51
C ALA A 89 -5.45 -10.60 -26.07
N GLU A 90 -6.02 -9.66 -25.31
CA GLU A 90 -6.18 -8.26 -25.71
C GLU A 90 -4.96 -7.38 -25.40
N LEU A 91 -3.96 -7.89 -24.67
CA LEU A 91 -2.84 -7.10 -24.17
C LEU A 91 -1.60 -7.17 -25.06
N ASP A 92 -0.82 -6.08 -25.04
CA ASP A 92 0.48 -6.03 -25.68
C ASP A 92 1.49 -6.91 -24.94
N THR A 93 2.12 -7.84 -25.67
CA THR A 93 3.13 -8.77 -25.13
C THR A 93 4.51 -8.14 -25.02
N ASP A 94 4.78 -7.05 -25.75
CA ASP A 94 6.09 -6.42 -25.88
C ASP A 94 6.25 -5.13 -25.06
N ALA A 95 5.38 -4.95 -24.05
CA ALA A 95 5.42 -3.79 -23.19
C ALA A 95 6.80 -3.59 -22.54
N LYS A 96 7.34 -2.37 -22.66
CA LYS A 96 8.68 -2.04 -22.17
C LYS A 96 8.74 -2.21 -20.66
N LEU A 97 9.68 -3.03 -20.17
CA LEU A 97 9.90 -3.19 -18.75
C LEU A 97 10.94 -2.20 -18.21
N PRO A 98 10.80 -1.75 -16.95
CA PRO A 98 11.86 -0.98 -16.30
C PRO A 98 13.13 -1.84 -16.20
N ALA A 99 14.29 -1.19 -16.30
CA ALA A 99 15.54 -1.88 -16.04
C ALA A 99 15.55 -2.41 -14.59
N SER A 100 16.11 -3.61 -14.38
CA SER A 100 16.38 -4.22 -13.07
C SER A 100 17.46 -3.42 -12.35
N GLY A 101 17.09 -2.22 -11.88
CA GLY A 101 18.01 -1.22 -11.35
C GLY A 101 17.94 -1.04 -9.84
N LEU A 102 18.70 -0.04 -9.38
CA LEU A 102 18.69 0.48 -8.00
C LEU A 102 17.27 0.76 -7.52
N ASP A 103 17.07 0.53 -6.22
CA ASP A 103 15.78 0.67 -5.55
C ASP A 103 15.08 2.02 -5.81
N PRO A 104 14.04 2.04 -6.66
CA PRO A 104 13.41 3.29 -7.06
C PRO A 104 12.68 3.95 -5.90
N TRP A 105 12.30 3.19 -4.86
CA TRP A 105 11.57 3.71 -3.71
C TRP A 105 12.47 4.03 -2.52
N GLY A 106 13.76 3.66 -2.57
CA GLY A 106 14.67 3.77 -1.43
C GLY A 106 14.20 2.97 -0.21
N TRP A 107 13.37 1.95 -0.44
CA TRP A 107 12.89 1.00 0.54
C TRP A 107 14.03 0.34 1.30
N ASP A 108 15.09 -0.12 0.64
CA ASP A 108 16.19 -0.85 1.29
C ASP A 108 16.89 0.04 2.32
N THR A 109 17.13 1.32 1.97
CA THR A 109 17.70 2.31 2.90
C THR A 109 16.72 2.65 4.02
N ALA A 110 15.45 2.89 3.71
CA ALA A 110 14.43 3.19 4.70
C ALA A 110 14.23 2.04 5.69
N PHE A 111 14.22 0.80 5.19
CA PHE A 111 14.09 -0.42 5.98
C PHE A 111 15.30 -0.66 6.87
N GLN A 112 16.52 -0.38 6.39
CA GLN A 112 17.73 -0.46 7.24
C GLN A 112 17.68 0.55 8.38
N SER A 113 17.30 1.80 8.12
CA SER A 113 17.13 2.82 9.17
C SER A 113 16.05 2.40 10.16
N TYR A 114 14.89 1.99 9.67
CA TYR A 114 13.80 1.49 10.51
C TYR A 114 14.24 0.30 11.37
N SER A 115 14.95 -0.67 10.78
CA SER A 115 15.46 -1.82 11.49
C SER A 115 16.48 -1.43 12.56
N LYS A 116 17.31 -0.42 12.32
CA LYS A 116 18.27 0.05 13.32
C LYS A 116 17.57 0.69 14.52
N ASP A 117 16.54 1.49 14.26
CA ASP A 117 15.84 2.25 15.28
C ASP A 117 14.86 1.38 16.09
N ASN A 118 14.36 0.29 15.50
CA ASN A 118 13.27 -0.51 16.07
C ASN A 118 13.64 -1.98 16.34
N ALA A 119 14.89 -2.41 16.11
CA ALA A 119 15.31 -3.75 16.47
C ALA A 119 15.66 -3.85 17.95
N VAL A 120 15.03 -4.82 18.64
CA VAL A 120 15.29 -5.10 20.05
C VAL A 120 16.33 -6.24 20.14
N PRO A 121 17.39 -6.08 20.95
CA PRO A 121 18.35 -7.15 21.16
C PRO A 121 17.68 -8.33 21.89
N PRO A 122 18.09 -9.58 21.60
CA PRO A 122 17.50 -10.74 22.23
C PRO A 122 17.77 -10.75 23.76
N PRO A 123 16.82 -11.23 24.58
CA PRO A 123 16.86 -11.13 26.04
C PRO A 123 18.05 -11.82 26.72
N MET A 124 18.74 -12.74 26.03
CA MET A 124 19.97 -13.40 26.51
C MET A 124 21.21 -13.06 25.69
N GLY A 125 21.18 -12.00 24.88
CA GLY A 125 22.34 -11.54 24.08
C GLY A 125 22.85 -12.52 23.01
N ARG A 126 22.18 -13.67 22.84
CA ARG A 126 22.46 -14.65 21.78
C ARG A 126 21.41 -14.53 20.69
N GLY A 127 21.80 -13.98 19.55
CA GLY A 127 20.95 -13.83 18.36
C GLY A 127 21.10 -12.47 17.70
N LYS A 128 20.54 -12.32 16.50
CA LYS A 128 20.47 -11.02 15.82
C LYS A 128 19.34 -10.20 16.44
N ALA A 129 19.57 -8.89 16.59
CA ALA A 129 18.49 -7.97 16.92
C ALA A 129 17.41 -8.07 15.84
N ALA A 130 16.16 -8.18 16.27
CA ALA A 130 15.01 -8.37 15.39
C ALA A 130 14.03 -7.23 15.61
N ILE A 131 13.38 -6.80 14.52
CA ILE A 131 12.29 -5.86 14.57
C ILE A 131 11.12 -6.54 15.31
N GLY A 132 10.61 -5.92 16.37
CA GLY A 132 9.51 -6.46 17.16
C GLY A 132 9.71 -6.32 18.67
N GLY A 133 8.91 -7.05 19.42
CA GLY A 133 8.88 -7.04 20.88
C GLY A 133 7.86 -6.04 21.45
N ASP A 134 7.74 -6.04 22.77
CA ASP A 134 6.72 -5.30 23.53
C ASP A 134 6.74 -3.78 23.28
N ASN A 135 7.87 -3.24 22.80
CA ASN A 135 7.99 -1.83 22.45
C ASN A 135 7.20 -1.46 21.19
N LEU A 136 6.88 -2.41 20.30
CA LEU A 136 6.08 -2.19 19.10
C LEU A 136 4.66 -2.78 19.21
N ASP A 137 4.33 -3.42 20.34
CA ASP A 137 3.00 -3.95 20.61
C ASP A 137 2.20 -2.94 21.43
N ILE A 138 1.22 -2.31 20.80
CA ILE A 138 0.34 -1.33 21.46
C ILE A 138 -0.46 -1.93 22.63
N THR A 139 -0.61 -3.26 22.67
CA THR A 139 -1.34 -3.94 23.75
C THR A 139 -0.51 -4.05 25.03
N THR A 140 0.82 -4.03 24.93
CA THR A 140 1.75 -4.00 26.08
C THR A 140 2.04 -2.59 26.57
N TRP A 141 1.65 -1.55 25.81
CA TRP A 141 1.84 -0.16 26.18
C TRP A 141 0.95 0.28 27.35
N SER A 142 1.54 1.05 28.26
CA SER A 142 0.82 1.76 29.31
C SER A 142 -0.18 2.77 28.73
N SER A 143 -1.11 3.25 29.57
CA SER A 143 -2.04 4.31 29.14
C SER A 143 -1.32 5.63 28.83
N ALA A 144 -0.14 5.88 29.39
CA ALA A 144 0.62 7.10 29.13
C ALA A 144 1.28 7.05 27.75
N GLU A 145 1.96 5.94 27.43
CA GLU A 145 2.59 5.71 26.12
C GLU A 145 1.56 5.75 24.99
N ARG A 146 0.39 5.13 25.15
CA ARG A 146 -0.68 5.21 24.14
C ARG A 146 -1.16 6.63 23.87
N LYS A 147 -1.21 7.51 24.88
CA LYS A 147 -1.66 8.90 24.71
C LYS A 147 -0.65 9.77 23.98
N GLU A 148 0.62 9.38 23.95
CA GLU A 148 1.66 10.08 23.18
C GLU A 148 1.50 9.86 21.67
N TYR A 149 1.07 8.66 21.26
CA TYR A 149 0.90 8.28 19.85
C TYR A 149 -0.53 8.44 19.31
N VAL A 150 -1.53 8.60 20.19
CA VAL A 150 -2.90 8.96 19.79
C VAL A 150 -2.96 10.47 19.54
N PRO A 151 -3.14 10.94 18.29
CA PRO A 151 -3.36 12.37 18.05
C PRO A 151 -4.60 12.81 18.86
N PRO A 152 -4.61 14.03 19.43
CA PRO A 152 -5.70 14.49 20.28
C PRO A 152 -6.98 14.67 19.45
N LEU A 153 -7.75 13.59 19.30
CA LEU A 153 -9.06 13.57 18.67
C LEU A 153 -10.16 14.00 19.64
N LEU A 154 -9.96 15.05 20.43
CA LEU A 154 -11.02 15.66 21.25
C LEU A 154 -10.76 17.15 21.51
N HIS A 155 -10.96 17.99 20.49
CA HIS A 155 -11.32 19.40 20.69
C HIS A 155 -12.32 19.92 19.64
N LEU A 156 -13.11 19.05 18.99
CA LEU A 156 -14.08 19.44 17.96
C LEU A 156 -15.54 19.04 18.26
N VAL A 157 -15.88 18.77 19.51
CA VAL A 157 -17.30 18.68 19.94
C VAL A 157 -17.44 19.24 21.36
N SER A 158 -17.51 20.56 21.51
CA SER A 158 -18.25 21.21 22.61
C SER A 158 -18.14 22.75 22.52
N SER A 159 -18.79 23.37 21.53
CA SER A 159 -19.14 24.81 21.62
C SER A 159 -20.12 25.27 20.53
N THR A 160 -21.21 24.54 20.32
CA THR A 160 -22.41 25.12 19.69
C THR A 160 -23.65 24.48 20.31
N VAL A 161 -24.24 25.15 21.30
CA VAL A 161 -25.69 25.37 21.52
C VAL A 161 -25.85 26.04 22.89
N THR A 162 -26.03 27.37 22.88
CA THR A 162 -26.91 28.08 23.85
C THR A 162 -27.27 29.43 23.26
N ALA A 163 -28.18 29.41 22.29
CA ALA A 163 -29.00 30.57 21.94
C ALA A 163 -30.40 30.04 21.61
N GLY A 164 -31.39 30.36 22.45
CA GLY A 164 -32.77 29.97 22.18
C GLY A 164 -33.69 29.99 23.40
N SER A 165 -33.99 31.20 23.88
CA SER A 165 -35.37 31.64 24.13
C SER A 165 -36.36 30.60 24.69
N ALA A 166 -36.74 30.76 25.96
CA ALA A 166 -38.04 30.33 26.44
C ALA A 166 -38.55 31.32 27.51
N SER A 167 -39.32 32.30 27.07
CA SER A 167 -40.32 32.96 27.92
C SER A 167 -41.53 32.03 28.05
N PRO A 168 -42.08 31.83 29.25
CA PRO A 168 -43.49 31.56 29.42
C PRO A 168 -44.15 32.66 30.23
N PHE A 169 -45.14 33.29 29.60
CA PHE A 169 -46.21 34.03 30.25
C PHE A 169 -46.93 33.10 31.25
N LEU A 170 -46.90 33.43 32.53
CA LEU A 170 -47.86 32.97 33.53
C LEU A 170 -48.14 34.16 34.45
N GLY A 171 -49.41 34.56 34.49
CA GLY A 171 -49.86 35.79 35.12
C GLY A 171 -50.10 35.71 36.62
N LEU A 172 -50.55 36.86 37.11
CA LEU A 172 -51.33 37.12 38.32
C LEU A 172 -50.64 36.97 39.70
N PHE A 173 -50.43 38.15 40.31
CA PHE A 173 -50.70 38.50 41.70
C PHE A 173 -50.17 37.59 42.83
N ALA A 174 -49.23 38.12 43.62
CA ALA A 174 -49.35 38.10 45.09
C ALA A 174 -48.43 39.13 45.77
N LYS A 175 -49.09 40.08 46.45
CA LYS A 175 -48.76 40.66 47.77
C LYS A 175 -47.69 41.76 47.90
N TYR A 176 -48.25 42.95 48.16
CA TYR A 176 -47.76 44.18 48.79
C TYR A 176 -46.86 45.10 47.97
#